data_AF-A0A2D6X088-F1
#
_entry.id   AF-A0A2D6X088-F1
#
_cell.length_a   1.000
_cell.length_b   1.000
_cell.length_c   1.000
_cell.angle_alpha   90.00
_cell.angle_beta   90.00
_cell.angle_gamma   90.00
#
_symmetry.space_group_name_H-M   'P 1'
#
loop_
_entity.id
_entity.type
_entity.pdbx_description
1 polymer ?
#
loop_
_entity_poly.entity_id
_entity_poly.type
_entity_poly.pdbx_seq_one_letter_code
_entity_poly.pdbx_strand_id
1 'polypeptide(L)'
;MHVFFKDRLTNEEVDVEAILAKIESKIPQHLYSEIEMIIVGWFEEFEERSINAFYDSGTIYVSNIQDDNADMYDDIVHELAHALEEVYGYSIYADEKVKDEFLRKRKHLHDILWNHGFKAPLAFFTEVEFDQEFDDFLYKTVGYDKLSALLQGVFLSAYAATSLREYFATGFTEYYLDPNHGFFKKVSPSLYAKIYQLQNPDELDNY
;
A
#
# COMPACT_ATOMS: atom_id res chain seq x y z
N MET A 1 8.88 -18.98 -0.32
CA MET A 1 8.92 -17.93 -1.36
C MET A 1 10.22 -18.07 -2.13
N HIS A 2 10.16 -18.18 -3.47
CA HIS A 2 11.35 -18.28 -4.31
C HIS A 2 11.78 -16.91 -4.83
N VAL A 3 13.09 -16.68 -5.02
CA VAL A 3 13.59 -15.44 -5.63
C VAL A 3 14.28 -15.75 -6.94
N PHE A 4 13.95 -14.98 -7.98
CA PHE A 4 14.62 -15.01 -9.26
C PHE A 4 15.16 -13.62 -9.61
N PHE A 5 16.45 -13.54 -9.97
CA PHE A 5 17.07 -12.31 -10.43
C PHE A 5 17.10 -12.31 -11.95
N LYS A 6 16.22 -11.50 -12.57
CA LYS A 6 16.24 -11.22 -14.00
C LYS A 6 17.39 -10.26 -14.32
N ASP A 7 17.57 -9.23 -13.50
CA ASP A 7 18.65 -8.25 -13.62
C ASP A 7 19.41 -8.14 -12.29
N ARG A 8 20.67 -7.67 -12.36
CA ARG A 8 21.51 -7.47 -11.16
C ARG A 8 21.05 -6.24 -10.39
N LEU A 9 21.02 -6.33 -9.06
CA LEU A 9 20.85 -5.17 -8.19
C LEU A 9 21.88 -4.08 -8.49
N THR A 10 21.46 -2.83 -8.58
CA THR A 10 22.36 -1.69 -8.79
C THR A 10 23.11 -1.32 -7.52
N ASN A 11 22.52 -1.57 -6.36
CA ASN A 11 23.14 -1.41 -5.06
C ASN A 11 23.58 -2.78 -4.51
N GLU A 12 24.89 -2.98 -4.34
CA GLU A 12 25.46 -4.22 -3.82
C GLU A 12 25.27 -4.39 -2.30
N GLU A 13 24.85 -3.35 -1.58
CA GLU A 13 24.55 -3.40 -0.14
C GLU A 13 23.15 -3.98 0.15
N VAL A 14 22.31 -4.11 -0.88
CA VAL A 14 20.98 -4.70 -0.75
C VAL A 14 21.10 -6.23 -0.62
N ASP A 15 20.60 -6.75 0.51
CA ASP A 15 20.61 -8.16 0.88
C ASP A 15 19.18 -8.72 0.87
N VAL A 16 18.79 -9.28 -0.28
CA VAL A 16 17.46 -9.87 -0.48
C VAL A 16 17.20 -11.04 0.46
N GLU A 17 18.22 -11.84 0.81
CA GLU A 17 18.05 -12.96 1.74
C GLU A 17 17.70 -12.45 3.14
N ALA A 18 18.36 -11.38 3.60
CA ALA A 18 18.05 -10.75 4.88
C ALA A 18 16.64 -10.13 4.91
N ILE A 19 16.20 -9.53 3.79
CA ILE A 19 14.85 -8.96 3.65
C ILE A 19 13.80 -10.07 3.76
N LEU A 20 13.98 -11.19 3.05
CA LEU A 20 13.06 -12.32 3.13
C LEU A 20 13.03 -12.94 4.52
N ALA A 21 14.19 -13.14 5.14
CA ALA A 21 14.26 -13.65 6.51
C ALA A 21 13.50 -12.74 7.48
N LYS A 22 13.57 -11.42 7.29
CA LYS A 22 12.80 -10.44 8.06
C LYS A 22 11.30 -10.62 7.84
N ILE A 23 10.84 -10.74 6.59
CA ILE A 23 9.42 -10.98 6.26
C ILE A 23 8.92 -12.26 6.93
N GLU A 24 9.59 -13.39 6.71
CA GLU A 24 9.21 -14.69 7.28
C GLU A 24 9.23 -14.72 8.81
N SER A 25 10.05 -13.88 9.44
CA SER A 25 10.11 -13.76 10.91
C SER A 25 9.04 -12.85 11.52
N LYS A 26 8.50 -11.89 10.75
CA LYS A 26 7.61 -10.84 11.26
C LYS A 26 6.17 -10.98 10.81
N ILE A 27 5.95 -11.47 9.60
CA ILE A 27 4.63 -11.60 8.99
C ILE A 27 4.15 -13.03 9.25
N PRO A 28 2.91 -13.24 9.74
CA PRO A 28 2.33 -14.58 9.84
C PRO A 28 2.31 -15.32 8.50
N GLN A 29 2.63 -16.62 8.51
CA GLN A 29 2.78 -17.43 7.29
C GLN A 29 1.55 -17.41 6.38
N HIS A 30 0.34 -17.39 6.95
CA HIS A 30 -0.91 -17.36 6.17
C HIS A 30 -1.10 -16.04 5.41
N LEU A 31 -0.35 -14.99 5.74
CA LEU A 31 -0.42 -13.69 5.06
C LEU A 31 0.54 -13.56 3.88
N TYR A 32 1.40 -14.55 3.63
CA TYR A 32 2.26 -14.58 2.44
C TYR A 32 2.22 -15.93 1.72
N SER A 33 1.28 -16.82 2.07
CA SER A 33 1.20 -18.18 1.51
C SER A 33 0.95 -18.20 0.01
N GLU A 34 0.30 -17.16 -0.52
CA GLU A 34 -0.04 -17.05 -1.94
C GLU A 34 1.10 -16.47 -2.78
N ILE A 35 2.19 -16.03 -2.16
CA ILE A 35 3.37 -15.58 -2.91
C ILE A 35 4.28 -16.77 -3.21
N GLU A 36 4.30 -17.14 -4.48
CA GLU A 36 5.15 -18.20 -4.99
C GLU A 36 6.56 -17.69 -5.26
N MET A 37 6.66 -16.50 -5.87
CA MET A 37 7.91 -15.98 -6.43
C MET A 37 8.05 -14.46 -6.24
N ILE A 38 9.29 -14.02 -6.02
CA ILE A 38 9.72 -12.64 -6.20
C ILE A 38 10.68 -12.60 -7.39
N ILE A 39 10.44 -11.68 -8.32
CA ILE A 39 11.32 -11.43 -9.45
C ILE A 39 11.95 -10.05 -9.30
N VAL A 40 13.29 -10.01 -9.22
CA VAL A 40 14.07 -8.77 -9.16
C VAL A 40 14.59 -8.44 -10.55
N GLY A 41 14.21 -7.28 -11.09
CA GLY A 41 14.59 -6.86 -12.44
C GLY A 41 14.01 -5.51 -12.83
N TRP A 42 14.26 -5.07 -14.07
CA TRP A 42 13.58 -3.92 -14.67
C TRP A 42 12.45 -4.38 -15.59
N PHE A 43 11.28 -3.75 -15.47
CA PHE A 43 10.04 -4.10 -16.17
C PHE A 43 9.41 -2.86 -16.79
N GLU A 44 8.72 -3.00 -17.92
CA GLU A 44 8.12 -1.88 -18.66
C GLU A 44 7.03 -1.17 -17.82
N GLU A 45 6.34 -1.94 -16.99
CA GLU A 45 5.31 -1.49 -16.05
C GLU A 45 5.82 -0.40 -15.09
N PHE A 46 7.11 -0.41 -14.72
CA PHE A 46 7.69 0.61 -13.85
C PHE A 46 7.73 1.98 -14.53
N GLU A 47 7.95 2.01 -15.85
CA GLU A 47 7.92 3.24 -16.63
C GLU A 47 6.48 3.66 -16.94
N GLU A 48 5.64 2.70 -17.36
CA GLU A 48 4.26 2.97 -17.77
C GLU A 48 3.38 3.44 -16.62
N ARG A 49 3.58 2.87 -15.42
CA ARG A 49 2.77 3.14 -14.23
C ARG A 49 3.49 4.01 -13.20
N SER A 50 4.79 4.29 -13.41
CA SER A 50 5.62 5.06 -12.47
C SER A 50 5.63 4.45 -11.04
N ILE A 51 5.88 3.15 -10.96
CA ILE A 51 5.94 2.35 -9.72
C ILE A 51 7.26 1.58 -9.63
N ASN A 52 7.64 1.10 -8.44
CA ASN A 52 8.89 0.35 -8.22
C ASN A 52 8.67 -1.16 -7.99
N ALA A 53 7.44 -1.55 -7.68
CA ALA A 53 7.04 -2.93 -7.53
C ALA A 53 5.59 -3.10 -7.99
N PHE A 54 5.23 -4.34 -8.31
CA PHE A 54 3.83 -4.74 -8.50
C PHE A 54 3.66 -6.23 -8.25
N TYR A 55 2.49 -6.59 -7.75
CA TYR A 55 2.01 -7.96 -7.67
C TYR A 55 1.20 -8.34 -8.91
N ASP A 56 1.45 -9.54 -9.42
CA ASP A 56 0.61 -10.20 -10.42
C ASP A 56 0.64 -11.73 -10.21
N SER A 57 -0.55 -12.30 -9.96
CA SER A 57 -0.79 -13.75 -10.03
C SER A 57 0.22 -14.61 -9.25
N GLY A 58 0.40 -14.33 -7.95
CA GLY A 58 1.32 -15.06 -7.06
C GLY A 58 2.79 -14.64 -7.19
N THR A 59 3.09 -13.66 -8.05
CA THR A 59 4.45 -13.15 -8.28
C THR A 59 4.55 -11.68 -7.89
N ILE A 60 5.56 -11.33 -7.10
CA ILE A 60 5.92 -9.94 -6.82
C ILE A 60 7.11 -9.55 -7.71
N TYR A 61 6.94 -8.52 -8.51
CA TYR A 61 7.99 -7.94 -9.34
C TYR A 61 8.54 -6.71 -8.62
N VAL A 62 9.85 -6.65 -8.43
CA VAL A 62 10.53 -5.53 -7.73
C VAL A 62 11.67 -5.02 -8.58
N SER A 63 11.78 -3.69 -8.65
CA SER A 63 12.89 -2.99 -9.30
C SER A 63 14.24 -3.48 -8.78
N ASN A 64 15.17 -3.75 -9.69
CA ASN A 64 16.57 -3.98 -9.34
C ASN A 64 17.33 -2.69 -8.96
N ILE A 65 16.68 -1.54 -9.07
CA ILE A 65 17.15 -0.22 -8.63
C ILE A 65 16.48 0.09 -7.29
N GLN A 66 17.26 0.05 -6.22
CA GLN A 66 16.81 0.17 -4.83
C GLN A 66 17.84 0.97 -4.03
N ASP A 67 17.35 1.81 -3.12
CA ASP A 67 18.23 2.64 -2.29
C ASP A 67 18.88 1.82 -1.16
N ASP A 68 18.10 1.00 -0.45
CA ASP A 68 18.59 0.14 0.62
C ASP A 68 17.64 -1.05 0.91
N ASN A 69 17.93 -1.81 1.98
CA ASN A 69 17.08 -2.93 2.41
C ASN A 69 15.69 -2.52 2.92
N ALA A 70 15.54 -1.28 3.41
CA ALA A 70 14.27 -0.80 3.92
C ALA A 70 13.32 -0.47 2.76
N ASP A 71 13.84 0.13 1.68
CA ASP A 71 13.12 0.43 0.43
C ASP A 71 12.52 -0.86 -0.18
N MET A 72 13.35 -1.87 -0.45
CA MET A 72 12.86 -3.13 -1.01
C MET A 72 11.94 -3.89 -0.05
N TYR A 73 12.16 -3.78 1.27
CA TYR A 73 11.26 -4.37 2.25
C TYR A 73 9.88 -3.69 2.25
N ASP A 74 9.83 -2.36 2.11
CA ASP A 74 8.59 -1.59 1.96
C ASP A 74 7.82 -2.07 0.72
N ASP A 75 8.47 -2.04 -0.44
CA ASP A 75 7.92 -2.49 -1.73
C ASP A 75 7.30 -3.90 -1.62
N ILE A 76 8.04 -4.89 -1.10
CA ILE A 76 7.53 -6.26 -1.00
C ILE A 76 6.35 -6.36 -0.04
N VAL A 77 6.36 -5.62 1.08
CA VAL A 77 5.24 -5.65 2.04
C VAL A 77 4.00 -4.98 1.46
N HIS A 78 4.16 -3.92 0.66
CA HIS A 78 3.07 -3.27 -0.06
C HIS A 78 2.43 -4.21 -1.08
N GLU A 79 3.26 -4.91 -1.87
CA GLU A 79 2.76 -5.88 -2.85
C GLU A 79 2.15 -7.13 -2.21
N LEU A 80 2.65 -7.56 -1.05
CA LEU A 80 1.98 -8.58 -0.23
C LEU A 80 0.57 -8.16 0.16
N ALA A 81 0.36 -6.87 0.48
CA ALA A 81 -0.96 -6.38 0.81
C ALA A 81 -1.91 -6.42 -0.39
N HIS A 82 -1.44 -6.11 -1.60
CA HIS A 82 -2.24 -6.27 -2.81
C HIS A 82 -2.65 -7.73 -3.06
N ALA A 83 -1.73 -8.68 -2.88
CA ALA A 83 -2.03 -10.10 -2.97
C ALA A 83 -3.09 -10.53 -1.95
N LEU A 84 -2.98 -10.07 -0.71
CA LEU A 84 -3.96 -10.35 0.34
C LEU A 84 -5.34 -9.77 0.05
N GLU A 85 -5.38 -8.59 -0.56
CA GLU A 85 -6.64 -7.95 -0.90
C GLU A 85 -7.38 -8.70 -2.02
N GLU A 86 -6.68 -9.32 -2.97
CA GLU A 86 -7.32 -10.18 -3.98
C GLU A 86 -8.00 -11.42 -3.36
N VAL A 87 -7.39 -11.98 -2.32
CA VAL A 87 -7.84 -13.22 -1.68
C VAL A 87 -8.90 -12.94 -0.61
N TYR A 88 -8.67 -11.92 0.22
CA TYR A 88 -9.48 -11.61 1.39
C TYR A 88 -10.31 -10.34 1.24
N GLY A 89 -10.43 -9.78 0.02
CA GLY A 89 -11.14 -8.52 -0.22
C GLY A 89 -12.55 -8.48 0.37
N TYR A 90 -13.29 -9.59 0.30
CA TYR A 90 -14.58 -9.70 0.99
C TYR A 90 -14.44 -9.53 2.51
N SER A 91 -13.58 -10.31 3.17
CA SER A 91 -13.35 -10.22 4.63
C SER A 91 -12.82 -8.84 5.06
N ILE A 92 -12.03 -8.18 4.21
CA ILE A 92 -11.47 -6.85 4.45
C ILE A 92 -12.58 -5.79 4.40
N TYR A 93 -13.47 -5.85 3.41
CA TYR A 93 -14.40 -4.75 3.11
C TYR A 93 -15.88 -5.01 3.44
N ALA A 94 -16.30 -6.25 3.74
CA ALA A 94 -17.71 -6.62 3.90
C ALA A 94 -18.44 -5.89 5.04
N ASP A 95 -17.73 -5.48 6.09
CA ASP A 95 -18.30 -4.68 7.18
C ASP A 95 -18.39 -3.17 6.87
N GLU A 96 -17.93 -2.77 5.69
CA GLU A 96 -17.85 -1.40 5.15
C GLU A 96 -17.01 -0.42 5.99
N LYS A 97 -16.42 -0.83 7.12
CA LYS A 97 -15.76 0.11 8.05
C LYS A 97 -14.53 0.76 7.46
N VAL A 98 -13.69 -0.02 6.78
CA VAL A 98 -12.47 0.47 6.13
C VAL A 98 -12.83 1.44 5.00
N LYS A 99 -13.82 1.06 4.17
CA LYS A 99 -14.32 1.88 3.06
C LYS A 99 -14.97 3.18 3.54
N ASP A 100 -15.79 3.12 4.59
CA ASP A 100 -16.40 4.29 5.20
C ASP A 100 -15.36 5.25 5.79
N GLU A 101 -14.31 4.72 6.42
CA GLU A 101 -13.18 5.50 6.91
C GLU A 101 -12.42 6.19 5.76
N PHE A 102 -12.10 5.44 4.70
CA PHE A 102 -11.47 5.98 3.49
C PHE A 102 -12.31 7.11 2.87
N LEU A 103 -13.60 6.88 2.64
CA LEU A 103 -14.50 7.87 2.03
C LEU A 103 -14.65 9.13 2.87
N ARG A 104 -14.69 9.02 4.21
CA ARG A 104 -14.68 10.20 5.09
C ARG A 104 -13.41 11.02 4.92
N LYS A 105 -12.25 10.35 4.84
CA LYS A 105 -10.95 11.02 4.63
C LYS A 105 -10.87 11.66 3.25
N ARG A 106 -11.37 11.00 2.20
CA ARG A 106 -11.47 11.54 0.83
C ARG A 106 -12.32 12.79 0.75
N LYS A 107 -13.49 12.80 1.40
CA LYS A 107 -14.34 14.00 1.51
C LYS A 107 -13.64 15.13 2.26
N HIS A 108 -12.90 14.80 3.32
CA HIS A 108 -12.10 15.79 4.03
C HIS A 108 -10.95 16.35 3.17
N LEU A 109 -10.26 15.50 2.41
CA LEU A 109 -9.24 15.91 1.44
C LEU A 109 -9.83 16.86 0.38
N HIS A 110 -11.02 16.56 -0.15
CA HIS A 110 -11.74 17.47 -1.05
C HIS A 110 -11.88 18.86 -0.43
N ASP A 111 -12.35 18.95 0.82
CA ASP A 111 -12.56 20.24 1.49
C ASP A 111 -11.24 21.00 1.72
N ILE A 112 -10.17 20.28 2.07
CA ILE A 112 -8.83 20.85 2.21
C ILE A 112 -8.35 21.42 0.86
N LEU A 113 -8.41 20.63 -0.21
CA LEU A 113 -7.95 21.03 -1.54
C LEU A 113 -8.76 22.19 -2.10
N TRP A 114 -10.08 22.16 -1.92
CA TRP A 114 -10.97 23.23 -2.33
C TRP A 114 -10.60 24.56 -1.69
N ASN A 115 -10.33 24.55 -0.38
CA ASN A 115 -9.90 25.74 0.36
C ASN A 115 -8.50 26.24 -0.05
N HIS A 116 -7.65 25.37 -0.60
CA HIS A 116 -6.34 25.71 -1.14
C HIS A 116 -6.37 26.08 -2.64
N GLY A 117 -7.56 26.20 -3.23
CA GLY A 117 -7.76 26.64 -4.61
C GLY A 117 -7.77 25.52 -5.66
N PHE A 118 -7.61 24.26 -5.26
CA PHE A 118 -7.71 23.10 -6.14
C PHE A 118 -9.16 22.60 -6.18
N LYS A 119 -9.93 23.10 -7.15
CA LYS A 119 -11.36 22.80 -7.25
C LYS A 119 -11.60 21.62 -8.18
N ALA A 120 -12.27 20.60 -7.67
CA ALA A 120 -12.82 19.51 -8.46
C ALA A 120 -14.17 19.04 -7.86
N PRO A 121 -15.03 18.35 -8.63
CA PRO A 121 -16.30 17.86 -8.12
C PRO A 121 -16.11 16.85 -6.97
N LEU A 122 -16.99 16.87 -5.97
CA LEU A 122 -16.94 15.90 -4.86
C LEU A 122 -17.02 14.44 -5.35
N ALA A 123 -17.75 14.19 -6.45
CA ALA A 123 -17.85 12.86 -7.05
C ALA A 123 -16.47 12.28 -7.42
N PHE A 124 -15.52 13.13 -7.81
CA PHE A 124 -14.15 12.73 -8.14
C PHE A 124 -13.38 12.19 -6.93
N PHE A 125 -13.80 12.57 -5.71
CA PHE A 125 -13.22 12.10 -4.46
C PHE A 125 -13.92 10.87 -3.88
N THR A 126 -15.15 10.58 -4.31
CA THR A 126 -15.93 9.47 -3.75
C THR A 126 -15.76 8.17 -4.52
N GLU A 127 -15.05 8.19 -5.66
CA GLU A 127 -14.68 6.97 -6.35
C GLU A 127 -13.56 6.25 -5.59
N VAL A 128 -13.74 4.94 -5.40
CA VAL A 128 -12.89 4.13 -4.53
C VAL A 128 -11.87 3.31 -5.31
N GLU A 129 -12.18 3.02 -6.57
CA GLU A 129 -11.25 2.37 -7.49
C GLU A 129 -10.18 3.34 -7.95
N PHE A 130 -9.04 2.78 -8.36
CA PHE A 130 -7.98 3.58 -8.94
C PHE A 130 -8.46 4.25 -10.23
N ASP A 131 -8.20 5.55 -10.34
CA ASP A 131 -8.49 6.36 -11.52
C ASP A 131 -7.25 7.20 -11.86
N GLN A 132 -6.73 7.01 -13.07
CA GLN A 132 -5.49 7.67 -13.49
C GLN A 132 -5.63 9.19 -13.55
N GLU A 133 -6.81 9.71 -13.93
CA GLU A 133 -7.05 11.16 -13.95
C GLU A 133 -7.01 11.74 -12.54
N PHE A 134 -7.57 11.00 -11.57
CA PHE A 134 -7.56 11.35 -10.17
C PHE A 134 -6.15 11.32 -9.57
N ASP A 135 -5.37 10.28 -9.87
CA ASP A 135 -3.97 10.21 -9.46
C ASP A 135 -3.14 11.35 -10.07
N ASP A 136 -3.28 11.62 -11.36
CA ASP A 136 -2.63 12.75 -12.05
C ASP A 136 -3.04 14.10 -11.44
N PHE A 137 -4.29 14.24 -11.00
CA PHE A 137 -4.72 15.44 -10.27
C PHE A 137 -3.97 15.59 -8.94
N LEU A 138 -3.86 14.53 -8.14
CA LEU A 138 -3.11 14.58 -6.89
C LEU A 138 -1.60 14.80 -7.12
N TYR A 139 -1.01 14.07 -8.06
CA TYR A 139 0.42 14.07 -8.30
C TYR A 139 0.88 15.29 -9.10
N LYS A 140 0.33 15.49 -10.30
CA LYS A 140 0.81 16.52 -11.24
C LYS A 140 0.20 17.90 -10.98
N THR A 141 -1.06 17.96 -10.53
CA THR A 141 -1.75 19.25 -10.32
C THR A 141 -1.53 19.78 -8.90
N VAL A 142 -1.72 18.96 -7.87
CA VAL A 142 -1.49 19.38 -6.48
C VAL A 142 -0.01 19.29 -6.10
N GLY A 143 0.67 18.21 -6.49
CA GLY A 143 2.06 17.92 -6.11
C GLY A 143 2.12 17.12 -4.81
N TYR A 144 2.80 15.98 -4.81
CA TYR A 144 2.91 15.11 -3.62
C TYR A 144 3.62 15.76 -2.43
N ASP A 145 4.57 16.68 -2.66
CA ASP A 145 5.19 17.45 -1.58
C ASP A 145 4.16 18.30 -0.82
N LYS A 146 3.32 19.02 -1.57
CA LYS A 146 2.26 19.87 -1.01
C LYS A 146 1.16 19.01 -0.39
N LEU A 147 0.78 17.93 -1.08
CA LEU A 147 -0.26 17.01 -0.64
C LEU A 147 0.12 16.34 0.69
N SER A 148 1.37 15.90 0.83
CA SER A 148 1.88 15.29 2.06
C SER A 148 1.79 16.24 3.26
N ALA A 149 2.14 17.52 3.06
CA ALA A 149 1.98 18.54 4.11
C ALA A 149 0.50 18.79 4.47
N LEU A 150 -0.39 18.80 3.48
CA LEU A 150 -1.83 19.01 3.68
C LEU A 150 -2.54 17.82 4.30
N LEU A 151 -2.05 16.60 4.04
CA LEU A 151 -2.65 15.35 4.49
C LEU A 151 -2.13 14.85 5.83
N GLN A 152 -1.21 15.57 6.46
CA GLN A 152 -0.67 15.18 7.76
C GLN A 152 -1.80 14.99 8.78
N GLY A 153 -1.93 13.77 9.31
CA GLY A 153 -2.99 13.40 10.25
C GLY A 153 -4.34 13.05 9.61
N VAL A 154 -4.46 13.13 8.29
CA VAL A 154 -5.64 12.70 7.52
C VAL A 154 -5.40 11.34 6.88
N PHE A 155 -4.26 11.14 6.23
CA PHE A 155 -3.81 9.84 5.70
C PHE A 155 -2.41 9.51 6.26
N LEU A 156 -1.99 8.24 6.11
CA LEU A 156 -0.64 7.81 6.46
C LEU A 156 0.39 8.34 5.46
N SER A 157 0.02 8.35 4.18
CA SER A 157 0.79 8.93 3.08
C SER A 157 -0.15 9.60 2.06
N ALA A 158 0.41 10.35 1.12
CA ALA A 158 -0.33 10.89 -0.02
C ALA A 158 -0.90 9.77 -0.91
N TYR A 159 -0.13 8.70 -1.10
CA TYR A 159 -0.49 7.57 -1.94
C TYR A 159 -1.71 6.81 -1.42
N ALA A 160 -1.87 6.72 -0.10
CA ALA A 160 -3.04 6.11 0.53
C ALA A 160 -4.38 6.80 0.18
N ALA A 161 -4.36 7.98 -0.46
CA ALA A 161 -5.56 8.68 -0.90
C ALA A 161 -6.00 8.34 -2.33
N THR A 162 -5.19 7.62 -3.12
CA THR A 162 -5.43 7.40 -4.57
C THR A 162 -6.56 6.40 -4.81
N SER A 163 -6.61 5.31 -4.05
CA SER A 163 -7.68 4.30 -4.11
C SER A 163 -7.87 3.60 -2.76
N LEU A 164 -8.96 2.84 -2.61
CA LEU A 164 -9.20 2.02 -1.43
C LEU A 164 -8.17 0.89 -1.29
N ARG A 165 -7.72 0.32 -2.41
CA ARG A 165 -6.68 -0.72 -2.42
C ARG A 165 -5.34 -0.16 -1.95
N GLU A 166 -4.95 1.03 -2.42
CA GLU A 166 -3.73 1.70 -1.94
C GLU A 166 -3.85 2.15 -0.48
N TYR A 167 -5.05 2.54 -0.04
CA TYR A 167 -5.32 2.83 1.36
C TYR A 167 -5.06 1.61 2.25
N PHE A 168 -5.57 0.44 1.85
CA PHE A 168 -5.31 -0.81 2.56
C PHE A 168 -3.82 -1.18 2.53
N ALA A 169 -3.21 -1.18 1.35
CA ALA A 169 -1.81 -1.57 1.18
C ALA A 169 -0.86 -0.67 1.98
N THR A 170 -1.03 0.66 1.90
CA THR A 170 -0.24 1.60 2.71
C THR A 170 -0.40 1.35 4.22
N GLY A 171 -1.61 1.04 4.69
CA GLY A 171 -1.83 0.73 6.10
C GLY A 171 -1.18 -0.59 6.52
N PHE A 172 -1.22 -1.61 5.67
CA PHE A 172 -0.58 -2.89 5.92
C PHE A 172 0.94 -2.72 5.99
N THR A 173 1.52 -1.98 5.06
CA THR A 173 2.93 -1.57 5.06
C THR A 173 3.31 -0.87 6.36
N GLU A 174 2.61 0.21 6.73
CA GLU A 174 2.85 0.94 7.97
C GLU A 174 2.81 0.03 9.22
N TYR A 175 1.92 -0.96 9.25
CA TYR A 175 1.81 -1.92 10.35
C TYR A 175 3.11 -2.70 10.59
N TYR A 176 3.83 -3.07 9.53
CA TYR A 176 5.06 -3.87 9.63
C TYR A 176 6.34 -3.03 9.63
N LEU A 177 6.26 -1.78 9.18
CA LEU A 177 7.38 -0.85 9.14
C LEU A 177 7.58 -0.14 10.48
N ASP A 178 6.51 0.41 11.08
CA ASP A 178 6.59 1.09 12.38
C ASP A 178 6.16 0.14 13.52
N PRO A 179 7.06 -0.24 14.45
CA PRO A 179 6.67 -1.02 15.63
C PRO A 179 5.75 -0.24 16.59
N ASN A 180 5.65 1.09 16.48
CA ASN A 180 4.78 1.94 17.27
C ASN A 180 3.53 2.37 16.49
N HIS A 181 2.48 1.57 16.58
CA HIS A 181 1.21 1.85 15.89
C HIS A 181 0.37 3.00 16.48
N GLY A 182 0.92 3.84 17.37
CA GLY A 182 0.19 4.93 18.01
C GLY A 182 -0.34 5.96 17.02
N PHE A 183 0.47 6.35 16.03
CA PHE A 183 0.04 7.27 14.98
C PHE A 183 -1.00 6.61 14.06
N PHE A 184 -0.73 5.39 13.61
CA PHE A 184 -1.65 4.63 12.75
C PHE A 184 -3.03 4.45 13.39
N LYS A 185 -3.10 3.98 14.64
CA LYS A 185 -4.36 3.84 15.40
C LYS A 185 -5.16 5.13 15.49
N LYS A 186 -4.47 6.27 15.57
CA LYS A 186 -5.11 7.59 15.66
C LYS A 186 -5.64 8.05 14.31
N VAL A 187 -4.85 7.87 13.26
CA VAL A 187 -5.17 8.37 11.92
C VAL A 187 -6.21 7.47 11.26
N SER A 188 -6.01 6.16 11.27
CA SER A 188 -6.82 5.19 10.53
C SER A 188 -7.24 4.01 11.43
N PRO A 189 -8.10 4.24 12.46
CA PRO A 189 -8.46 3.22 13.45
C PRO A 189 -9.18 2.01 12.87
N SER A 190 -10.05 2.20 11.87
CA SER A 190 -10.83 1.10 11.28
C SER A 190 -9.93 0.21 10.44
N LEU A 191 -9.04 0.82 9.65
CA LEU A 191 -8.02 0.08 8.89
C LEU A 191 -7.06 -0.67 9.81
N TYR A 192 -6.56 -0.03 10.86
CA TYR A 192 -5.70 -0.68 11.86
C TYR A 192 -6.40 -1.89 12.49
N ALA A 193 -7.66 -1.72 12.92
CA ALA A 193 -8.42 -2.81 13.52
C ALA A 193 -8.58 -3.98 12.54
N LYS A 194 -8.84 -3.70 11.25
CA LYS A 194 -8.94 -4.75 10.24
C LYS A 194 -7.61 -5.49 10.05
N ILE A 195 -6.50 -4.78 9.89
CA ILE A 195 -5.16 -5.42 9.75
C ILE A 195 -4.79 -6.22 10.99
N TYR A 196 -5.14 -5.73 12.19
CA TYR A 196 -4.93 -6.46 13.43
C TYR A 196 -5.72 -7.78 13.46
N GLN A 197 -6.96 -7.80 12.97
CA GLN A 197 -7.77 -9.01 12.85
C GLN A 197 -7.16 -10.01 11.87
N LEU A 198 -6.65 -9.55 10.72
CA LEU A 198 -6.01 -10.42 9.72
C LEU A 198 -4.80 -11.19 10.26
N GLN A 199 -4.18 -10.71 11.35
CA GLN A 199 -3.04 -11.41 11.98
C GLN A 199 -3.44 -12.77 12.57
N ASN A 200 -4.72 -12.98 12.85
CA ASN A 200 -5.24 -14.23 13.41
C ASN A 200 -5.97 -15.04 12.32
N PRO A 201 -5.44 -16.20 11.89
CA PRO A 201 -6.07 -16.99 10.83
C PRO A 201 -7.48 -17.46 11.21
N ASP A 202 -7.76 -17.70 12.50
CA ASP A 202 -9.09 -18.10 12.98
C ASP A 202 -10.17 -17.03 12.72
N GLU A 203 -9.78 -15.77 12.52
CA GLU A 203 -10.72 -14.68 12.23
C GLU A 203 -11.06 -14.57 10.73
N LEU A 204 -10.36 -15.30 9.87
CA LEU A 204 -10.59 -15.33 8.41
C LEU A 204 -11.65 -16.38 8.01
N ASP A 205 -11.81 -17.46 8.79
CA ASP A 205 -12.72 -18.58 8.51
C ASP A 205 -14.18 -18.36 8.98
N ASN A 206 -14.49 -17.21 9.59
CA ASN A 206 -15.76 -16.97 10.30
C ASN A 206 -16.83 -16.22 9.49
N TYR A 207 -16.76 -16.20 8.16
CA TYR A 207 -17.74 -15.54 7.28
C TYR A 207 -18.35 -16.47 6.24
#